data_AF-A0A0M3DFZ7-F1
#
_entry.id   AF-A0A0M3DFZ7-F1
#
_cell.length_a   1.000
_cell.length_b   1.000
_cell.length_c   1.000
_cell.angle_alpha   90.00
_cell.angle_beta   90.00
_cell.angle_gamma   90.00
#
_symmetry.space_group_name_H-M   'P 1'
#
loop_
_entity.id
_entity.type
_entity.pdbx_description
1 polymer ?
#
loop_
_entity_poly.entity_id
_entity_poly.type
_entity_poly.pdbx_seq_one_letter_code
_entity_poly.pdbx_strand_id
1 'polypeptide(L)'
;MKKDVRGILNSFKEGLGAISETNQENVEAFMGLLNSGYKEGALTTKTKELISVAIGIYNRCEYCIVCHTYAALELGATREEIMEAAMVAVGFGGGPSMAYSATLLKDCIDEFEKDFI
;
A
#
# COMPACT_ATOMS: atom_id res chain seq x y z
N MET A 1 18.31 9.13 3.80
CA MET A 1 18.35 9.03 2.33
C MET A 1 16.95 8.69 1.86
N LYS A 2 16.41 9.40 0.86
CA LYS A 2 15.08 9.12 0.29
C LYS A 2 15.08 7.72 -0.30
N LYS A 3 14.06 6.91 -0.02
CA LYS A 3 13.93 5.55 -0.60
C LYS A 3 13.47 5.64 -2.05
N ASP A 4 13.95 4.74 -2.90
CA ASP A 4 13.44 4.58 -4.27
C ASP A 4 12.12 3.81 -4.25
N VAL A 5 11.03 4.54 -4.04
CA VAL A 5 9.68 3.96 -3.93
C VAL A 5 9.19 3.36 -5.24
N ARG A 6 9.63 3.87 -6.40
CA ARG A 6 9.32 3.26 -7.71
C ARG A 6 10.06 1.94 -7.88
N GLY A 7 11.34 1.89 -7.49
CA GLY A 7 12.12 0.65 -7.45
C GLY A 7 11.48 -0.41 -6.56
N ILE A 8 11.00 -0.04 -5.36
CA ILE A 8 10.30 -0.97 -4.45
C ILE A 8 9.00 -1.50 -5.10
N LEU A 9 8.20 -0.62 -5.71
CA LEU A 9 6.96 -1.01 -6.38
C LEU A 9 7.22 -2.00 -7.53
N ASN A 10 8.19 -1.69 -8.39
CA ASN A 10 8.52 -2.52 -9.54
C ASN A 10 9.12 -3.86 -9.10
N SER A 11 10.03 -3.85 -8.12
CA SER A 11 10.63 -5.06 -7.57
C SER A 11 9.58 -6.03 -7.01
N PHE A 12 8.55 -5.51 -6.32
CA PHE A 12 7.44 -6.35 -5.86
C PHE A 12 6.64 -6.96 -7.01
N LYS A 13 6.27 -6.15 -8.02
CA LYS A 13 5.50 -6.62 -9.18
C LYS A 13 6.25 -7.68 -9.97
N GLU A 14 7.52 -7.43 -10.27
CA GLU A 14 8.41 -8.37 -10.97
C GLU A 14 8.62 -9.65 -10.16
N GLY A 15 8.85 -9.53 -8.86
CA GLY A 15 9.03 -10.67 -7.96
C GLY A 15 7.79 -11.57 -7.90
N LEU A 16 6.59 -10.98 -7.84
CA LEU A 16 5.35 -11.74 -7.88
C LEU A 16 5.17 -12.47 -9.23
N GLY A 17 5.53 -11.82 -10.33
CA GLY A 17 5.56 -12.43 -11.66
C GLY A 17 6.49 -13.64 -11.73
N ALA A 18 7.74 -13.49 -11.26
CA ALA A 18 8.71 -14.58 -11.26
C ALA A 18 8.29 -15.77 -10.36
N ILE A 19 7.69 -15.50 -9.20
CA ILE A 19 7.17 -16.55 -8.32
C ILE A 19 6.04 -17.33 -9.01
N SER A 20 5.20 -16.66 -9.81
CA SER A 20 4.08 -17.30 -10.52
C SER A 20 4.53 -18.35 -11.54
N GLU A 21 5.72 -18.21 -12.13
CA GLU A 21 6.28 -19.18 -13.09
C GLU A 21 6.56 -20.55 -12.44
N THR A 22 6.82 -20.59 -11.14
CA THR A 22 7.18 -21.81 -10.40
C THR A 22 6.12 -22.25 -9.40
N ASN A 23 5.18 -21.37 -9.03
CA ASN A 23 4.18 -21.58 -7.98
C ASN A 23 2.79 -21.07 -8.39
N GLN A 24 2.41 -21.29 -9.66
CA GLN A 24 1.20 -20.73 -10.27
C GLN A 24 -0.06 -20.92 -9.43
N GLU A 25 -0.37 -22.15 -9.00
CA GLU A 25 -1.58 -22.46 -8.22
C GLU A 25 -1.66 -21.66 -6.90
N ASN A 26 -0.54 -21.54 -6.19
CA ASN A 26 -0.47 -20.77 -4.94
C ASN A 26 -0.68 -19.28 -5.18
N VAL A 27 -0.06 -18.74 -6.24
CA VAL A 27 -0.21 -17.33 -6.60
C VAL A 27 -1.65 -17.03 -7.04
N GLU A 28 -2.26 -17.90 -7.85
CA GLU A 28 -3.66 -17.75 -8.28
C GLU A 28 -4.63 -17.79 -7.09
N ALA A 29 -4.44 -18.72 -6.15
CA ALA A 29 -5.26 -18.79 -4.94
C ALA A 29 -5.12 -17.51 -4.08
N PHE A 30 -3.89 -17.02 -3.92
CA PHE A 30 -3.62 -15.77 -3.20
C PHE A 30 -4.27 -14.56 -3.89
N MET A 31 -4.11 -14.43 -5.20
CA MET A 31 -4.73 -13.34 -5.97
C MET A 31 -6.27 -13.43 -5.96
N GLY A 32 -6.83 -14.65 -5.95
CA GLY A 32 -8.26 -14.88 -5.77
C GLY A 32 -8.78 -14.36 -4.43
N LEU A 33 -8.03 -14.58 -3.34
CA LEU A 33 -8.35 -14.01 -2.03
C LEU A 33 -8.33 -12.47 -2.07
N LEU A 34 -7.28 -11.87 -2.65
CA LEU A 34 -7.18 -10.42 -2.77
C LEU A 34 -8.34 -9.84 -3.61
N ASN A 35 -8.62 -10.41 -4.78
CA ASN A 35 -9.72 -9.98 -5.64
C ASN A 35 -11.07 -10.01 -4.92
N SER A 36 -11.33 -11.05 -4.14
CA SER A 36 -12.54 -11.15 -3.32
C SER A 36 -12.58 -10.09 -2.22
N GLY A 37 -11.46 -9.91 -1.50
CA GLY A 37 -11.35 -8.94 -0.42
C GLY A 37 -11.52 -7.50 -0.88
N TYR A 38 -11.02 -7.16 -2.07
CA TYR A 38 -11.05 -5.81 -2.62
C TYR A 38 -12.27 -5.46 -3.47
N LYS A 39 -13.08 -6.45 -3.87
CA LYS A 39 -14.34 -6.21 -4.59
C LYS A 39 -15.23 -5.21 -3.85
N GLU A 40 -15.73 -4.20 -4.56
CA GLU A 40 -16.58 -3.17 -3.97
C GLU A 40 -17.86 -3.74 -3.34
N GLY A 41 -18.29 -3.14 -2.23
CA GLY A 41 -19.46 -3.56 -1.47
C GLY A 41 -19.87 -2.47 -0.48
N ALA A 42 -20.09 -2.82 0.79
CA ALA A 42 -20.39 -1.83 1.83
C ALA A 42 -19.25 -0.79 2.03
N LEU A 43 -18.02 -1.16 1.68
CA LEU A 43 -16.87 -0.26 1.60
C LEU A 43 -16.43 -0.16 0.14
N THR A 44 -16.14 1.07 -0.29
CA THR A 44 -15.52 1.33 -1.60
C THR A 44 -14.12 0.72 -1.66
N THR A 45 -13.63 0.42 -2.86
CA THR A 45 -12.24 -0.06 -3.03
C THR A 45 -11.23 0.96 -2.49
N LYS A 46 -11.50 2.26 -2.68
CA LYS A 46 -10.68 3.35 -2.12
C LYS A 46 -10.58 3.25 -0.59
N THR A 47 -11.71 3.05 0.09
CA THR A 47 -11.72 2.87 1.55
C THR A 47 -10.93 1.63 1.98
N LYS A 48 -11.00 0.54 1.22
CA LYS A 48 -10.22 -0.67 1.50
C LYS A 48 -8.72 -0.45 1.32
N GLU A 49 -8.31 0.29 0.31
CA GLU A 49 -6.89 0.66 0.15
C GLU A 49 -6.38 1.57 1.27
N LEU A 50 -7.18 2.52 1.75
CA LEU A 50 -6.83 3.33 2.92
C LEU A 50 -6.64 2.47 4.18
N ILE A 51 -7.49 1.46 4.38
CA ILE A 51 -7.31 0.46 5.45
C ILE A 51 -6.00 -0.31 5.25
N SER A 52 -5.68 -0.71 4.02
CA SER A 52 -4.44 -1.42 3.72
C SER A 52 -3.18 -0.58 3.91
N VAL A 53 -3.23 0.73 3.64
CA VAL A 53 -2.17 1.67 4.02
C VAL A 53 -1.96 1.66 5.53
N ALA A 54 -3.04 1.79 6.32
CA ALA A 54 -2.97 1.76 7.78
C ALA A 54 -2.36 0.42 8.29
N ILE A 55 -2.79 -0.71 7.73
CA ILE A 55 -2.24 -2.04 8.04
C ILE A 55 -0.76 -2.12 7.65
N GLY A 56 -0.37 -1.61 6.49
CA GLY A 56 1.02 -1.57 6.04
C GLY A 56 1.92 -0.79 7.01
N ILE A 57 1.44 0.34 7.51
CA ILE A 57 2.12 1.16 8.52
C ILE A 57 2.22 0.45 9.87
N TYR A 58 1.14 -0.18 10.32
CA TYR A 58 1.13 -0.93 11.59
C TYR A 58 2.07 -2.14 11.53
N ASN A 59 2.02 -2.90 10.43
CA ASN A 59 2.87 -4.06 10.18
C ASN A 59 4.31 -3.69 9.79
N ARG A 60 4.59 -2.41 9.51
CA ARG A 60 5.92 -1.92 9.09
C ARG A 60 6.43 -2.63 7.82
N CYS A 61 5.50 -2.94 6.91
CA CYS A 61 5.79 -3.62 5.66
C CYS A 61 6.04 -2.60 4.54
N GLU A 62 7.30 -2.47 4.11
CA GLU A 62 7.69 -1.45 3.13
C GLU A 62 7.00 -1.63 1.78
N TYR A 63 6.96 -2.87 1.28
CA TYR A 63 6.26 -3.20 0.04
C TYR A 63 4.76 -2.90 0.13
N CYS A 64 4.13 -3.19 1.27
CA CYS A 64 2.72 -2.93 1.50
C CYS A 64 2.43 -1.42 1.53
N ILE A 65 3.25 -0.64 2.25
CA ILE A 65 3.13 0.82 2.29
C ILE A 65 3.23 1.39 0.87
N VAL A 66 4.24 0.97 0.10
CA VAL A 66 4.44 1.45 -1.27
C VAL A 66 3.28 1.07 -2.19
N CYS A 67 2.90 -0.21 -2.24
CA CYS A 67 1.88 -0.70 -3.17
C CYS A 67 0.50 -0.12 -2.86
N HIS A 68 0.09 -0.10 -1.61
CA HIS A 68 -1.24 0.38 -1.22
C HIS A 68 -1.34 1.91 -1.24
N THR A 69 -0.23 2.64 -1.06
CA THR A 69 -0.23 4.09 -1.29
C THR A 69 -0.45 4.41 -2.76
N TYR A 70 0.25 3.70 -3.66
CA TYR A 70 0.04 3.87 -5.11
C TYR A 70 -1.40 3.54 -5.52
N ALA A 71 -1.92 2.39 -5.08
CA ALA A 71 -3.29 1.97 -5.38
C ALA A 71 -4.36 2.92 -4.81
N ALA A 72 -4.16 3.45 -3.60
CA ALA A 72 -5.07 4.43 -3.01
C ALA A 72 -5.13 5.72 -3.86
N LEU A 73 -3.98 6.24 -4.29
CA LEU A 73 -3.89 7.43 -5.14
C LEU A 73 -4.51 7.18 -6.52
N GLU A 74 -4.28 6.02 -7.12
CA GLU A 74 -4.89 5.61 -8.40
C GLU A 74 -6.43 5.59 -8.31
N LEU A 75 -6.98 5.26 -7.14
CA LEU A 75 -8.41 5.29 -6.84
C LEU A 75 -8.92 6.67 -6.39
N GLY A 76 -8.10 7.72 -6.52
CA GLY A 76 -8.47 9.10 -6.18
C GLY A 76 -8.48 9.42 -4.69
N ALA A 77 -7.73 8.66 -3.87
CA ALA A 77 -7.52 9.06 -2.47
C ALA A 77 -6.66 10.32 -2.40
N THR A 78 -7.01 11.25 -1.51
CA THR A 78 -6.19 12.46 -1.33
C THR A 78 -5.03 12.19 -0.37
N ARG A 79 -4.02 13.07 -0.39
CA ARG A 79 -2.94 13.08 0.61
C ARG A 79 -3.51 13.06 2.03
N GLU A 80 -4.54 13.87 2.28
CA GLU A 80 -5.17 14.01 3.59
C GLU A 80 -5.81 12.69 4.03
N GLU A 81 -6.58 12.03 3.16
CA GLU A 81 -7.20 10.73 3.46
C GLU A 81 -6.15 9.66 3.79
N ILE A 82 -5.05 9.60 3.04
CA ILE A 82 -3.96 8.64 3.25
C ILE A 82 -3.24 8.91 4.59
N MET A 83 -2.94 10.18 4.88
CA MET A 83 -2.27 10.56 6.13
C MET A 83 -3.17 10.33 7.35
N GLU A 84 -4.47 10.62 7.26
CA GLU A 84 -5.44 10.33 8.32
C GLU A 84 -5.51 8.83 8.63
N ALA A 85 -5.59 7.97 7.61
CA ALA A 85 -5.56 6.51 7.79
C ALA A 85 -4.27 6.04 8.49
N ALA A 86 -3.13 6.63 8.14
CA ALA A 86 -1.86 6.33 8.80
C ALA A 86 -1.84 6.79 10.27
N MET A 87 -2.44 7.94 10.61
CA MET A 87 -2.50 8.41 12.00
C MET A 87 -3.36 7.50 12.88
N VAL A 88 -4.40 6.87 12.35
CA VAL A 88 -5.14 5.82 13.05
C VAL A 88 -4.20 4.66 13.40
N ALA A 89 -3.38 4.20 12.46
CA ALA A 89 -2.39 3.14 12.72
C ALA A 89 -1.32 3.55 13.75
N VAL A 90 -0.89 4.82 13.76
CA VAL A 90 0.05 5.36 14.75
C VAL A 90 -0.50 5.25 16.18
N GLY A 91 -1.80 5.45 16.39
CA GLY A 91 -2.43 5.30 17.71
C GLY A 91 -2.19 3.93 18.36
N PHE A 92 -2.03 2.87 17.55
CA PHE A 92 -1.76 1.50 18.01
C PHE A 92 -0.29 1.09 17.86
N GLY A 93 0.39 1.59 16.83
CA GLY A 93 1.76 1.20 16.49
C GLY A 93 2.85 2.07 17.11
N GLY A 94 2.49 3.22 17.68
CA GLY A 94 3.39 4.12 18.40
C GLY A 94 4.51 4.71 17.54
N GLY A 95 5.66 4.96 18.17
CA GLY A 95 6.84 5.58 17.55
C GLY A 95 7.29 4.96 16.22
N PRO A 96 7.38 3.63 16.09
CA PRO A 96 7.78 3.01 14.82
C PRO A 96 6.80 3.29 13.67
N SER A 97 5.49 3.22 13.92
CA SER A 97 4.49 3.56 12.89
C SER A 97 4.60 5.03 12.51
N MET A 98 4.82 5.92 13.49
CA MET A 98 5.07 7.35 13.21
C MET A 98 6.33 7.54 12.35
N ALA A 99 7.40 6.78 12.60
CA ALA A 99 8.61 6.85 11.80
C ALA A 99 8.37 6.44 10.33
N TYR A 100 7.62 5.36 10.09
CA TYR A 100 7.24 4.95 8.73
C TYR A 100 6.30 5.96 8.05
N SER A 101 5.36 6.55 8.79
CA SER A 101 4.48 7.62 8.29
C SER A 101 5.27 8.87 7.90
N ALA A 102 6.20 9.31 8.74
CA ALA A 102 7.00 10.52 8.53
C ALA A 102 8.10 10.35 7.46
N THR A 103 8.42 9.11 7.08
CA THR A 103 9.47 8.80 6.10
C THR A 103 8.87 8.15 4.85
N LEU A 104 8.79 6.82 4.80
CA LEU A 104 8.42 6.06 3.62
C LEU A 104 7.05 6.44 3.07
N LEU A 105 6.03 6.58 3.91
CA LEU A 105 4.68 6.95 3.45
C LEU A 105 4.69 8.34 2.80
N LYS A 106 5.29 9.32 3.47
CA LYS A 106 5.47 10.67 2.94
C LYS A 106 6.20 10.64 1.59
N ASP A 107 7.29 9.87 1.49
CA ASP A 107 8.04 9.70 0.24
C ASP A 107 7.18 9.07 -0.88
N CYS A 108 6.29 8.13 -0.55
CA CYS A 108 5.35 7.53 -1.50
C CYS A 108 4.33 8.55 -2.00
N ILE A 109 3.71 9.31 -1.10
CA ILE A 109 2.71 10.34 -1.47
C ILE A 109 3.36 11.39 -2.39
N ASP A 110 4.49 11.96 -1.97
CA ASP A 110 5.19 13.02 -2.72
C ASP A 110 5.68 12.55 -4.10
N GLU A 111 5.90 11.24 -4.28
CA GLU A 111 6.33 10.68 -5.55
C GLU A 111 5.15 10.33 -6.46
N PHE A 112 4.16 9.62 -5.93
CA PHE A 112 3.10 9.01 -6.73
C PHE A 112 1.92 9.94 -7.00
N GLU A 113 1.64 10.94 -6.16
CA GLU A 113 0.49 11.82 -6.39
C GLU A 113 0.58 12.56 -7.73
N LYS A 114 1.81 12.83 -8.19
CA LYS A 114 2.10 13.51 -9.46
C LYS A 114 1.62 12.72 -10.68
N ASP A 115 1.41 11.41 -10.52
CA ASP A 115 0.92 10.55 -11.58
C ASP A 115 -0.60 10.70 -11.78
N PHE A 116 -1.31 11.33 -10.82
CA PHE A 116 -2.78 11.37 -10.75
C PHE A 116 -3.37 12.78 -10.55
N ILE A 117 -2.55 13.83 -10.72
CA ILE A 117 -2.97 15.24 -10.72
C ILE A 117 -3.29 15.71 -12.14
#